data_AF-A0A661A3Q1-F1
#
_entry.id   AF-A0A661A3Q1-F1
#
_cell.length_a   1.000
_cell.length_b   1.000
_cell.length_c   1.000
_cell.angle_alpha   90.00
_cell.angle_beta   90.00
_cell.angle_gamma   90.00
#
_symmetry.space_group_name_H-M   'P 1'
#
loop_
_entity.id
_entity.type
_entity.pdbx_description
1 polymer ?
#
loop_
_entity_poly.entity_id
_entity_poly.type
_entity_poly.pdbx_seq_one_letter_code
_entity_poly.pdbx_strand_id
1 'polypeptide(L)'
;MQRLIVFCAVAFMLAGCAGGRPDAADAPIVIIGIDSADWTWLDPMLEQGRMPHLAALLERGVRADLPSLEPPQKSPTIWTTIATGMRPSRHGIADFITHEKGITGSAMRQVPTYWEILGATGRTQSIVGWWITFPATPVNGVLVTDYLQYGAGRDKMIDASIYPDGAWELIGPLRVNPDELDHQELARFVDFGQTPEDKEIAVESALSDISWMYAADQSYRRIARALYEQAQEDGEPVDVFTVYFRGLDVVSHRFWGAFKPGQGGVKAQDWEIGMFGELIPSYMEYVDELIGEIVAYTDPRSRILICSDHGFFGNRRTPRGQARGVGMHDQEGILVAAGPGIRKGAILDPVDFDVHDITPTILALAGLPPAADMDGEAIVGLFDNGYRGWLESLVQDTVDSYESIVPERGATGVTDPEIEAEALEKLKALGYIE
;
A
#
# COMPACT_ATOMS: atom_id res chain seq x y z
N MET A 1 -43.74 -10.64 5.65
CA MET A 1 -43.60 -9.35 4.95
C MET A 1 -42.18 -9.26 4.41
N GLN A 2 -41.97 -9.73 3.18
CA GLN A 2 -40.69 -9.60 2.46
C GLN A 2 -40.57 -8.16 1.97
N ARG A 3 -39.52 -7.45 2.37
CA ARG A 3 -39.16 -6.15 1.79
C ARG A 3 -38.35 -6.42 0.53
N LEU A 4 -38.96 -6.09 -0.61
CA LEU A 4 -38.34 -6.06 -1.93
C LEU A 4 -37.32 -4.92 -1.93
N ILE A 5 -36.03 -5.23 -2.01
CA ILE A 5 -34.98 -4.24 -2.24
C ILE A 5 -34.98 -3.94 -3.74
N VAL A 6 -35.37 -2.72 -4.11
CA VAL A 6 -35.31 -2.21 -5.47
C VAL A 6 -33.89 -1.69 -5.70
N PHE A 7 -33.10 -2.41 -6.51
CA PHE A 7 -31.87 -1.88 -7.09
C PHE A 7 -32.25 -0.81 -8.11
N CYS A 8 -32.07 0.47 -7.77
CA CYS A 8 -32.05 1.53 -8.78
C CYS A 8 -30.70 1.46 -9.49
N ALA A 9 -30.66 0.79 -10.64
CA ALA A 9 -29.56 0.92 -11.57
C ALA A 9 -29.54 2.37 -12.08
N VAL A 10 -28.58 3.17 -11.60
CA VAL A 10 -28.25 4.45 -12.21
C VAL A 10 -27.53 4.13 -13.52
N ALA A 11 -28.29 3.98 -14.59
CA ALA A 11 -27.74 3.89 -15.94
C ALA A 11 -27.30 5.29 -16.37
N PHE A 12 -26.00 5.58 -16.32
CA PHE A 12 -25.42 6.71 -17.04
C PHE A 12 -25.59 6.45 -18.55
N MET A 13 -26.64 7.02 -19.14
CA MET A 13 -26.75 7.12 -20.61
C MET A 13 -25.83 8.23 -21.10
N LEU A 14 -24.60 7.88 -21.44
CA LEU A 14 -23.72 8.76 -22.22
C LEU A 14 -24.20 8.77 -23.68
N ALA A 15 -24.95 9.81 -24.05
CA ALA A 15 -25.31 10.09 -25.43
C ALA A 15 -24.18 10.88 -26.12
N GLY A 16 -23.62 10.31 -27.18
CA GLY A 16 -22.33 10.66 -27.79
C GLY A 16 -22.14 12.07 -28.38
N CYS A 17 -20.87 12.45 -28.52
CA CYS A 17 -20.20 12.59 -29.82
C CYS A 17 -18.66 12.69 -29.69
N ALA A 18 -17.95 11.94 -30.55
CA ALA A 18 -16.55 12.07 -30.95
C ALA A 18 -15.43 11.58 -29.98
N GLY A 19 -15.40 10.26 -29.76
CA GLY A 19 -14.26 9.51 -29.23
C GLY A 19 -14.77 8.20 -28.66
N GLY A 20 -14.63 7.08 -29.39
CA GLY A 20 -15.00 5.77 -28.82
C GLY A 20 -14.21 5.52 -27.53
N ARG A 21 -14.85 4.92 -26.52
CA ARG A 21 -14.16 4.48 -25.30
C ARG A 21 -12.94 3.64 -25.70
N PRO A 22 -11.70 4.05 -25.38
CA PRO A 22 -10.53 3.31 -25.78
C PRO A 22 -10.52 1.97 -25.06
N ASP A 23 -10.03 0.91 -25.70
CA ASP A 23 -9.87 -0.42 -25.05
C ASP A 23 -9.05 -0.31 -23.75
N ALA A 24 -8.16 0.68 -23.66
CA ALA A 24 -7.40 1.03 -22.46
C ALA A 24 -8.29 1.40 -21.25
N ALA A 25 -9.49 1.94 -21.45
CA ALA A 25 -10.43 2.30 -20.40
C ALA A 25 -11.15 1.10 -19.76
N ASP A 26 -11.00 -0.09 -20.33
CA ASP A 26 -11.52 -1.36 -19.80
C ASP A 26 -10.41 -2.24 -19.22
N ALA A 27 -9.14 -1.79 -19.27
CA ALA A 27 -8.05 -2.47 -18.61
C ALA A 27 -8.21 -2.48 -17.07
N PRO A 28 -7.91 -3.60 -16.40
CA PRO A 28 -7.81 -3.63 -14.94
C PRO A 28 -6.78 -2.64 -14.39
N ILE A 29 -6.96 -2.23 -13.14
CA ILE A 29 -6.01 -1.40 -12.42
C ILE A 29 -5.37 -2.27 -11.33
N VAL A 30 -4.04 -2.33 -11.34
CA VAL A 30 -3.24 -3.00 -10.30
C VAL A 30 -2.51 -1.92 -9.52
N ILE A 31 -2.75 -1.84 -8.22
CA ILE A 31 -2.19 -0.85 -7.31
C ILE A 31 -1.29 -1.57 -6.32
N ILE A 32 -0.01 -1.18 -6.27
CA ILE A 32 0.98 -1.73 -5.34
C ILE A 32 1.45 -0.60 -4.43
N GLY A 33 1.04 -0.65 -3.17
CA GLY A 33 1.56 0.23 -2.12
C GLY A 33 2.83 -0.36 -1.53
N ILE A 34 3.90 0.42 -1.47
CA ILE A 34 5.15 0.02 -0.82
C ILE A 34 5.48 1.09 0.21
N ASP A 35 5.45 0.74 1.48
CA ASP A 35 5.75 1.69 2.56
C ASP A 35 7.24 2.05 2.54
N SER A 36 7.54 3.37 2.52
CA SER A 36 8.91 3.89 2.62
C SER A 36 9.85 3.61 1.43
N ALA A 37 9.31 3.50 0.21
CA ALA A 37 10.12 3.40 -1.00
C ALA A 37 10.45 4.80 -1.54
N ASP A 38 11.74 5.06 -1.78
CA ASP A 38 12.26 6.33 -2.27
C ASP A 38 13.36 6.12 -3.32
N TRP A 39 13.45 7.03 -4.29
CA TRP A 39 14.41 6.96 -5.38
C TRP A 39 15.87 7.12 -4.94
N THR A 40 16.15 7.83 -3.85
CA THR A 40 17.51 7.97 -3.30
C THR A 40 18.15 6.61 -3.03
N TRP A 41 17.35 5.61 -2.61
CA TRP A 41 17.82 4.26 -2.34
C TRP A 41 17.56 3.27 -3.47
N LEU A 42 16.47 3.45 -4.23
CA LEU A 42 16.19 2.56 -5.36
C LEU A 42 17.09 2.81 -6.56
N ASP A 43 17.54 4.05 -6.81
CA ASP A 43 18.42 4.36 -7.95
C ASP A 43 19.75 3.62 -7.92
N PRO A 44 20.52 3.61 -6.81
CA PRO A 44 21.71 2.78 -6.71
C PRO A 44 21.46 1.30 -6.98
N MET A 45 20.29 0.77 -6.59
CA MET A 45 19.93 -0.63 -6.81
C MET A 45 19.60 -0.91 -8.28
N LEU A 46 18.89 0.00 -8.94
CA LEU A 46 18.60 -0.03 -10.38
C LEU A 46 19.90 0.04 -11.20
N GLU A 47 20.80 0.96 -10.86
CA GLU A 47 22.11 1.11 -11.52
C GLU A 47 22.99 -0.15 -11.39
N GLN A 48 22.86 -0.87 -10.28
CA GLN A 48 23.53 -2.15 -10.04
C GLN A 48 22.84 -3.34 -10.73
N GLY A 49 21.68 -3.14 -11.37
CA GLY A 49 20.90 -4.20 -11.99
C GLY A 49 20.21 -5.14 -10.98
N ARG A 50 20.04 -4.70 -9.72
CA ARG A 50 19.44 -5.48 -8.63
C ARG A 50 17.90 -5.38 -8.59
N MET A 51 17.30 -4.54 -9.43
CA MET A 51 15.84 -4.35 -9.51
C MET A 51 15.31 -4.51 -10.95
N PRO A 52 15.47 -5.70 -11.55
CA PRO A 52 15.10 -5.93 -12.95
C PRO A 52 13.60 -5.75 -13.25
N HIS A 53 12.71 -6.02 -12.31
CA HIS A 53 11.26 -5.94 -12.54
C HIS A 53 10.77 -4.49 -12.56
N LEU A 54 11.23 -3.67 -11.61
CA LEU A 54 11.01 -2.24 -11.58
C LEU A 54 11.63 -1.59 -12.81
N ALA A 55 12.88 -1.91 -13.15
CA ALA A 55 13.54 -1.39 -14.36
C ALA A 55 12.69 -1.66 -15.63
N ALA A 56 12.18 -2.87 -15.78
CA ALA A 56 11.32 -3.24 -16.92
C ALA A 56 9.97 -2.48 -16.94
N LEU A 57 9.43 -2.08 -15.78
CA LEU A 57 8.26 -1.19 -15.71
C LEU A 57 8.62 0.24 -16.12
N LEU A 58 9.74 0.77 -15.63
CA LEU A 58 10.22 2.11 -15.94
C LEU A 58 10.46 2.32 -17.44
N GLU A 59 11.03 1.33 -18.13
CA GLU A 59 11.25 1.37 -19.58
C GLU A 59 9.95 1.56 -20.39
N ARG A 60 8.83 1.00 -19.91
CA ARG A 60 7.54 1.02 -20.60
C ARG A 60 6.50 1.92 -19.94
N GLY A 61 6.89 2.69 -18.94
CA GLY A 61 5.99 3.45 -18.09
C GLY A 61 6.49 4.86 -17.80
N VAL A 62 5.97 5.39 -16.71
CA VAL A 62 6.30 6.70 -16.15
C VAL A 62 6.88 6.49 -14.76
N ARG A 63 7.91 7.26 -14.44
CA ARG A 63 8.40 7.44 -13.08
C ARG A 63 8.27 8.90 -12.64
N ALA A 64 8.04 9.08 -11.35
CA ALA A 64 7.96 10.37 -10.70
C ALA A 64 8.39 10.26 -9.24
N ASP A 65 8.94 11.33 -8.69
CA ASP A 65 8.96 11.55 -7.24
C ASP A 65 7.52 11.82 -6.79
N LEU A 66 7.11 11.27 -5.64
CA LEU A 66 5.78 11.51 -5.06
C LEU A 66 5.92 12.28 -3.74
N PRO A 67 5.76 13.61 -3.75
CA PRO A 67 5.77 14.40 -2.54
C PRO A 67 4.69 13.93 -1.56
N SER A 68 5.08 13.79 -0.30
CA SER A 68 4.21 13.49 0.83
C SER A 68 3.64 14.77 1.46
N LEU A 69 2.93 14.61 2.57
CA LEU A 69 2.29 15.71 3.27
C LEU A 69 3.30 16.65 3.96
N GLU A 70 3.08 17.95 3.84
CA GLU A 70 3.80 19.00 4.56
C GLU A 70 2.86 19.67 5.59
N PRO A 71 3.22 19.70 6.89
CA PRO A 71 4.42 19.11 7.52
C PRO A 71 4.37 17.57 7.57
N PRO A 72 5.51 16.88 7.76
CA PRO A 72 5.59 15.42 7.79
C PRO A 72 4.51 14.79 8.66
N GLN A 73 3.80 13.82 8.11
CA GLN A 73 2.70 13.10 8.76
C GLN A 73 3.06 11.64 9.01
N LYS A 74 2.23 10.97 9.81
CA LYS A 74 2.31 9.53 10.08
C LYS A 74 1.67 8.73 8.93
N SER A 75 2.17 7.53 8.65
CA SER A 75 1.69 6.65 7.57
C SER A 75 0.15 6.41 7.57
N PRO A 76 -0.56 6.23 8.71
CA PRO A 76 -2.03 6.19 8.73
C PRO A 76 -2.71 7.36 8.03
N THR A 77 -2.18 8.57 8.25
CA THR A 77 -2.69 9.80 7.67
C THR A 77 -2.40 9.85 6.18
N ILE A 78 -1.17 9.55 5.78
CA ILE A 78 -0.75 9.64 4.38
C ILE A 78 -1.44 8.57 3.52
N TRP A 79 -1.44 7.29 3.94
CA TRP A 79 -2.14 6.22 3.21
C TRP A 79 -3.65 6.44 3.14
N THR A 80 -4.25 7.10 4.15
CA THR A 80 -5.66 7.52 4.06
C THR A 80 -5.84 8.67 3.07
N THR A 81 -4.92 9.63 3.03
CA THR A 81 -4.93 10.68 2.00
C THR A 81 -4.81 10.08 0.60
N ILE A 82 -3.85 9.18 0.37
CA ILE A 82 -3.69 8.45 -0.91
C ILE A 82 -4.97 7.73 -1.29
N ALA A 83 -5.61 7.04 -0.34
CA ALA A 83 -6.81 6.24 -0.57
C ALA A 83 -8.07 7.07 -0.83
N THR A 84 -8.09 8.36 -0.46
CA THR A 84 -9.29 9.20 -0.52
C THR A 84 -9.17 10.41 -1.45
N GLY A 85 -7.94 10.87 -1.71
CA GLY A 85 -7.67 12.14 -2.40
C GLY A 85 -8.07 13.38 -1.58
N MET A 86 -8.24 13.20 -0.26
CA MET A 86 -8.74 14.23 0.65
C MET A 86 -7.68 14.55 1.70
N ARG A 87 -7.69 15.78 2.21
CA ARG A 87 -6.78 16.21 3.29
C ARG A 87 -7.11 15.54 4.63
N PRO A 88 -6.16 15.49 5.57
CA PRO A 88 -6.39 14.94 6.91
C PRO A 88 -7.57 15.57 7.66
N SER A 89 -7.80 16.87 7.48
CA SER A 89 -8.94 17.58 8.09
C SER A 89 -10.30 17.15 7.53
N ARG A 90 -10.34 16.52 6.36
CA ARG A 90 -11.56 16.02 5.71
C ARG A 90 -11.77 14.54 6.03
N HIS A 91 -10.75 13.69 5.86
CA HIS A 91 -10.92 12.26 6.12
C HIS A 91 -10.85 11.88 7.61
N GLY A 92 -10.32 12.74 8.48
CA GLY A 92 -10.37 12.59 9.93
C GLY A 92 -9.37 11.61 10.56
N ILE A 93 -8.37 11.14 9.80
CA ILE A 93 -7.34 10.19 10.26
C ILE A 93 -6.03 10.95 10.49
N ALA A 94 -5.58 11.04 11.74
CA ALA A 94 -4.45 11.91 12.13
C ALA A 94 -3.27 11.17 12.79
N ASP A 95 -3.46 9.94 13.25
CA ASP A 95 -2.45 9.22 14.04
C ASP A 95 -2.67 7.70 13.97
N PHE A 96 -1.73 6.92 14.48
CA PHE A 96 -1.84 5.47 14.71
C PHE A 96 -2.80 5.11 15.85
N ILE A 97 -2.98 6.02 16.81
CA ILE A 97 -3.86 5.83 17.97
C ILE A 97 -4.74 7.06 18.19
N THR A 98 -5.97 6.84 18.63
CA THR A 98 -6.86 7.89 19.10
C THR A 98 -7.07 7.76 20.60
N HIS A 99 -7.01 8.87 21.34
CA HIS A 99 -7.16 8.86 22.80
C HIS A 99 -8.50 8.26 23.27
N GLU A 100 -9.53 8.28 22.41
CA GLU A 100 -10.89 7.84 22.74
C GLU A 100 -11.26 6.46 22.18
N LYS A 101 -10.64 6.01 21.08
CA LYS A 101 -11.11 4.84 20.32
C LYS A 101 -10.03 3.76 20.07
N GLY A 102 -8.86 3.87 20.70
CA GLY A 102 -7.79 2.87 20.55
C GLY A 102 -7.03 3.03 19.23
N ILE A 103 -6.55 1.92 18.67
CA ILE A 103 -5.83 1.92 17.38
C ILE A 103 -6.72 2.48 16.28
N THR A 104 -6.15 3.35 15.45
CA THR A 104 -6.85 3.98 14.34
C THR A 104 -7.27 2.95 13.29
N GLY A 105 -8.54 2.99 12.89
CA GLY A 105 -9.11 2.05 11.92
C GLY A 105 -10.07 2.72 10.93
N SER A 106 -10.49 1.94 9.94
CA SER A 106 -11.35 2.35 8.83
C SER A 106 -12.67 3.00 9.28
N ALA A 107 -13.25 2.54 10.40
CA ALA A 107 -14.49 3.08 10.97
C ALA A 107 -14.37 4.52 11.49
N MET A 108 -13.15 5.06 11.62
CA MET A 108 -12.90 6.45 12.02
C MET A 108 -12.82 7.40 10.82
N ARG A 109 -12.69 6.87 9.60
CA ARG A 109 -12.57 7.65 8.37
C ARG A 109 -13.92 8.28 8.00
N GLN A 110 -13.89 9.56 7.63
CA GLN A 110 -15.10 10.37 7.36
C GLN A 110 -15.49 10.44 5.88
N VAL A 111 -14.56 10.20 4.96
CA VAL A 111 -14.77 10.31 3.49
C VAL A 111 -14.47 9.00 2.76
N PRO A 112 -15.06 8.76 1.58
CA PRO A 112 -14.92 7.49 0.88
C PRO A 112 -13.54 7.32 0.25
N THR A 113 -13.13 6.07 0.16
CA THR A 113 -11.90 5.65 -0.51
C THR A 113 -12.14 5.31 -1.97
N TYR A 114 -11.09 5.26 -2.80
CA TYR A 114 -11.21 4.89 -4.21
C TYR A 114 -11.89 3.52 -4.38
N TRP A 115 -11.62 2.54 -3.52
CA TRP A 115 -12.23 1.20 -3.61
C TRP A 115 -13.72 1.22 -3.25
N GLU A 116 -14.12 2.00 -2.24
CA GLU A 116 -15.53 2.22 -1.91
C GLU A 116 -16.28 2.90 -3.08
N ILE A 117 -15.67 3.93 -3.69
CA ILE A 117 -16.23 4.66 -4.85
C ILE A 117 -16.37 3.72 -6.05
N LEU A 118 -15.29 3.04 -6.45
CA LEU A 118 -15.29 2.13 -7.59
C LEU A 118 -16.26 0.97 -7.37
N GLY A 119 -16.41 0.50 -6.13
CA GLY A 119 -17.29 -0.60 -5.78
C GLY A 119 -18.75 -0.20 -5.94
N ALA A 120 -19.10 1.01 -5.50
CA ALA A 120 -20.42 1.60 -5.73
C ALA A 120 -20.76 1.78 -7.22
N THR A 121 -19.76 1.90 -8.08
CA THR A 121 -19.95 1.94 -9.55
C THR A 121 -19.98 0.56 -10.22
N GLY A 122 -19.91 -0.52 -9.43
CA GLY A 122 -20.00 -1.91 -9.93
C GLY A 122 -18.67 -2.52 -10.36
N ARG A 123 -17.52 -1.88 -10.10
CA ARG A 123 -16.19 -2.45 -10.37
C ARG A 123 -15.87 -3.55 -9.39
N THR A 124 -15.42 -4.70 -9.87
CA THR A 124 -15.01 -5.84 -9.01
C THR A 124 -13.61 -5.66 -8.46
N GLN A 125 -13.36 -6.13 -7.24
CA GLN A 125 -12.16 -5.75 -6.50
C GLN A 125 -11.56 -6.86 -5.66
N SER A 126 -10.23 -6.82 -5.51
CA SER A 126 -9.52 -7.50 -4.43
C SER A 126 -8.57 -6.50 -3.77
N ILE A 127 -8.83 -6.18 -2.51
CA ILE A 127 -8.04 -5.23 -1.71
C ILE A 127 -7.31 -6.02 -0.63
N VAL A 128 -5.98 -6.01 -0.62
CA VAL A 128 -5.17 -6.87 0.24
C VAL A 128 -4.18 -6.06 1.07
N GLY A 129 -4.39 -6.05 2.38
CA GLY A 129 -3.44 -5.51 3.36
C GLY A 129 -3.31 -3.98 3.38
N TRP A 130 -4.10 -3.24 2.58
CA TRP A 130 -3.98 -1.78 2.53
C TRP A 130 -4.12 -1.15 3.92
N TRP A 131 -3.26 -0.18 4.24
CA TRP A 131 -3.17 0.39 5.58
C TRP A 131 -4.48 1.10 6.01
N ILE A 132 -4.91 0.91 7.26
CA ILE A 132 -6.16 1.46 7.82
C ILE A 132 -7.42 0.91 7.12
N THR A 133 -7.41 -0.39 6.82
CA THR A 133 -8.59 -1.09 6.29
C THR A 133 -9.34 -1.89 7.33
N PHE A 134 -8.78 -2.16 8.51
CA PHE A 134 -9.52 -2.76 9.62
C PHE A 134 -10.42 -1.75 10.35
N PRO A 135 -11.67 -2.11 10.70
CA PRO A 135 -12.38 -3.34 10.31
C PRO A 135 -12.75 -3.33 8.81
N ALA A 136 -12.81 -4.51 8.21
CA ALA A 136 -13.16 -4.71 6.82
C ALA A 136 -14.51 -4.05 6.50
N THR A 137 -14.52 -3.18 5.49
CA THR A 137 -15.75 -2.59 4.94
C THR A 137 -16.28 -3.43 3.78
N PRO A 138 -17.60 -3.46 3.54
CA PRO A 138 -18.14 -4.08 2.35
C PRO A 138 -17.53 -3.49 1.06
N VAL A 139 -17.11 -4.36 0.15
CA VAL A 139 -16.62 -4.02 -1.19
C VAL A 139 -17.28 -4.90 -2.24
N ASN A 140 -17.24 -4.52 -3.51
CA ASN A 140 -17.71 -5.38 -4.59
C ASN A 140 -16.61 -6.41 -4.94
N GLY A 141 -16.43 -7.41 -4.08
CA GLY A 141 -15.36 -8.41 -4.19
C GLY A 141 -14.82 -8.78 -2.82
N VAL A 142 -13.50 -8.87 -2.68
CA VAL A 142 -12.83 -9.28 -1.43
C VAL A 142 -11.98 -8.15 -0.87
N LEU A 143 -12.08 -7.90 0.44
CA LEU A 143 -11.17 -7.03 1.19
C LEU A 143 -10.55 -7.84 2.33
N VAL A 144 -9.22 -7.89 2.35
CA VAL A 144 -8.40 -8.46 3.42
C VAL A 144 -7.67 -7.31 4.10
N THR A 145 -7.83 -7.17 5.41
CA THR A 145 -7.33 -5.99 6.13
C THR A 145 -5.84 -6.04 6.44
N ASP A 146 -5.27 -4.87 6.72
CA ASP A 146 -3.92 -4.68 7.29
C ASP A 146 -3.75 -5.33 8.68
N TYR A 147 -4.85 -5.71 9.35
CA TYR A 147 -4.79 -6.35 10.66
C TYR A 147 -4.43 -7.83 10.62
N LEU A 148 -4.47 -8.48 9.44
CA LEU A 148 -4.15 -9.89 9.31
C LEU A 148 -2.69 -10.22 9.65
N GLN A 149 -1.80 -9.22 9.57
CA GLN A 149 -0.41 -9.31 10.02
C GLN A 149 -0.29 -9.56 11.53
N TYR A 150 -1.29 -9.11 12.31
CA TYR A 150 -1.34 -9.33 13.75
C TYR A 150 -1.98 -10.69 14.05
N GLY A 151 -1.57 -11.33 15.14
CA GLY A 151 -2.02 -12.66 15.47
C GLY A 151 -1.63 -13.73 14.43
N ALA A 152 -0.54 -13.50 13.70
CA ALA A 152 0.12 -14.53 12.88
C ALA A 152 0.43 -15.77 13.75
N GLY A 153 0.27 -16.96 13.20
CA GLY A 153 0.37 -18.23 13.95
C GLY A 153 -0.86 -18.63 14.77
N ARG A 154 -1.94 -17.81 14.79
CA ARG A 154 -3.23 -18.20 15.38
C ARG A 154 -4.12 -18.88 14.32
N ASP A 155 -4.64 -20.07 14.62
CA ASP A 155 -5.59 -20.85 13.77
C ASP A 155 -6.99 -20.23 13.65
N LYS A 156 -7.20 -19.00 14.12
CA LYS A 156 -8.51 -18.37 14.21
C LYS A 156 -8.56 -17.10 13.36
N MET A 157 -9.66 -16.95 12.63
CA MET A 157 -10.02 -15.69 11.98
C MET A 157 -10.12 -14.56 13.01
N ILE A 158 -9.54 -13.41 12.68
CA ILE A 158 -9.78 -12.17 13.42
C ILE A 158 -11.12 -11.61 12.93
N ASP A 159 -12.06 -11.41 13.85
CA ASP A 159 -13.38 -10.87 13.50
C ASP A 159 -13.24 -9.53 12.77
N ALA A 160 -14.01 -9.34 11.68
CA ALA A 160 -13.94 -8.17 10.81
C ALA A 160 -12.57 -7.91 10.14
N SER A 161 -11.68 -8.91 10.05
CA SER A 161 -10.41 -8.78 9.30
C SER A 161 -10.54 -9.04 7.80
N ILE A 162 -11.72 -9.48 7.35
CA ILE A 162 -12.00 -9.84 5.96
C ILE A 162 -13.46 -9.50 5.60
N TYR A 163 -13.70 -9.21 4.33
CA TYR A 163 -15.04 -9.18 3.73
C TYR A 163 -15.02 -9.84 2.35
N PRO A 164 -16.00 -10.68 1.98
CA PRO A 164 -16.96 -11.31 2.88
C PRO A 164 -16.28 -12.36 3.76
N ASP A 165 -16.88 -12.69 4.92
CA ASP A 165 -16.33 -13.69 5.87
C ASP A 165 -16.00 -15.04 5.22
N GLY A 166 -16.77 -15.45 4.20
CA GLY A 166 -16.57 -16.71 3.49
C GLY A 166 -15.23 -16.83 2.77
N ALA A 167 -14.56 -15.72 2.45
CA ALA A 167 -13.23 -15.77 1.82
C ALA A 167 -12.14 -16.30 2.78
N TRP A 168 -12.43 -16.45 4.08
CA TRP A 168 -11.51 -17.04 5.05
C TRP A 168 -11.10 -18.48 4.72
N GLU A 169 -11.99 -19.28 4.13
CA GLU A 169 -11.68 -20.67 3.75
C GLU A 169 -10.49 -20.75 2.78
N LEU A 170 -10.38 -19.78 1.89
CA LEU A 170 -9.27 -19.66 0.94
C LEU A 170 -8.03 -19.05 1.59
N ILE A 171 -8.18 -17.94 2.31
CA ILE A 171 -7.02 -17.13 2.72
C ILE A 171 -6.41 -17.55 4.06
N GLY A 172 -7.20 -18.14 4.96
CA GLY A 172 -6.76 -18.52 6.31
C GLY A 172 -5.51 -19.42 6.31
N PRO A 173 -5.48 -20.49 5.49
CA PRO A 173 -4.33 -21.40 5.38
C PRO A 173 -3.08 -20.78 4.73
N LEU A 174 -3.18 -19.60 4.10
CA LEU A 174 -2.08 -18.98 3.36
C LEU A 174 -1.21 -18.07 4.24
N ARG A 175 -1.64 -17.80 5.47
CA ARG A 175 -0.92 -16.99 6.44
C ARG A 175 0.36 -17.70 6.86
N VAL A 176 1.44 -16.95 6.96
CA VAL A 176 2.75 -17.43 7.40
C VAL A 176 2.89 -17.14 8.88
N ASN A 177 3.25 -18.15 9.66
CA ASN A 177 3.61 -17.97 11.06
C ASN A 177 5.08 -17.52 11.14
N PRO A 178 5.41 -16.39 11.78
CA PRO A 178 6.79 -15.96 11.93
C PRO A 178 7.69 -16.95 12.69
N ASP A 179 7.11 -17.77 13.57
CA ASP A 179 7.85 -18.80 14.32
C ASP A 179 8.23 -20.02 13.46
N GLU A 180 7.65 -20.14 12.26
CA GLU A 180 7.97 -21.20 11.30
C GLU A 180 9.10 -20.83 10.34
N LEU A 181 9.50 -19.54 10.31
CA LEU A 181 10.56 -19.06 9.43
C LEU A 181 11.94 -19.49 9.95
N ASP A 182 12.63 -20.30 9.16
CA ASP A 182 13.94 -20.84 9.55
C ASP A 182 15.14 -20.02 9.03
N HIS A 183 16.35 -20.42 9.41
CA HIS A 183 17.58 -19.76 8.96
C HIS A 183 17.77 -19.82 7.45
N GLN A 184 17.27 -20.85 6.76
CA GLN A 184 17.38 -20.94 5.31
C GLN A 184 16.52 -19.88 4.62
N GLU A 185 15.31 -19.65 5.13
CA GLU A 185 14.42 -18.59 4.63
C GLU A 185 14.97 -17.19 4.91
N LEU A 186 15.57 -16.98 6.08
CA LEU A 186 16.12 -15.69 6.49
C LEU A 186 17.53 -15.41 5.93
N ALA A 187 18.26 -16.42 5.44
CA ALA A 187 19.63 -16.28 4.94
C ALA A 187 19.76 -15.32 3.74
N ARG A 188 18.64 -14.98 3.08
CA ARG A 188 18.63 -13.95 2.04
C ARG A 188 18.80 -12.52 2.58
N PHE A 189 18.47 -12.31 3.85
CA PHE A 189 18.52 -11.01 4.54
C PHE A 189 19.63 -10.94 5.60
N VAL A 190 20.07 -12.09 6.11
CA VAL A 190 20.97 -12.20 7.27
C VAL A 190 22.20 -13.03 6.93
N ASP A 191 23.39 -12.50 7.21
CA ASP A 191 24.63 -13.27 7.16
C ASP A 191 24.87 -14.01 8.48
N PHE A 192 24.35 -15.24 8.57
CA PHE A 192 24.55 -16.11 9.73
C PHE A 192 26.01 -16.54 9.94
N GLY A 193 26.89 -16.38 8.94
CA GLY A 193 28.32 -16.63 9.09
C GLY A 193 29.02 -15.66 10.04
N GLN A 194 28.39 -14.52 10.32
CA GLN A 194 28.88 -13.48 11.22
C GLN A 194 28.23 -13.52 12.62
N THR A 195 27.53 -14.60 12.97
CA THR A 195 26.82 -14.70 14.25
C THR A 195 27.78 -14.67 15.44
N PRO A 196 27.69 -13.68 16.33
CA PRO A 196 28.55 -13.60 17.51
C PRO A 196 28.11 -14.57 18.62
N GLU A 197 29.06 -15.27 19.24
CA GLU A 197 28.79 -16.23 20.33
C GLU A 197 28.22 -15.56 21.59
N ASP A 198 28.54 -14.28 21.84
CA ASP A 198 28.18 -13.57 23.07
C ASP A 198 26.93 -12.68 22.96
N LYS A 199 26.20 -12.71 21.82
CA LYS A 199 25.01 -11.88 21.58
C LYS A 199 23.74 -12.66 21.24
N GLU A 200 23.66 -13.94 21.62
CA GLU A 200 22.52 -14.83 21.34
C GLU A 200 21.15 -14.14 21.50
N ILE A 201 20.87 -13.56 22.67
CA ILE A 201 19.60 -12.88 22.97
C ILE A 201 19.32 -11.69 22.02
N ALA A 202 20.35 -10.92 21.66
CA ALA A 202 20.18 -9.76 20.79
C ALA A 202 19.97 -10.17 19.34
N VAL A 203 20.63 -11.25 18.90
CA VAL A 203 20.42 -11.86 17.59
C VAL A 203 19.01 -12.44 17.49
N GLU A 204 18.56 -13.22 18.48
CA GLU A 204 17.20 -13.77 18.52
C GLU A 204 16.13 -12.69 18.45
N SER A 205 16.31 -11.58 19.20
CA SER A 205 15.40 -10.43 19.13
C SER A 205 15.37 -9.80 17.74
N ALA A 206 16.52 -9.63 17.08
CA ALA A 206 16.59 -9.09 15.73
C ALA A 206 15.93 -10.02 14.70
N LEU A 207 16.17 -11.34 14.81
CA LEU A 207 15.54 -12.33 13.95
C LEU A 207 14.02 -12.35 14.13
N SER A 208 13.52 -12.21 15.36
CA SER A 208 12.08 -12.12 15.62
C SER A 208 11.44 -10.91 14.92
N ASP A 209 12.09 -9.74 14.94
CA ASP A 209 11.61 -8.55 14.22
C ASP A 209 11.57 -8.77 12.69
N ILE A 210 12.59 -9.42 12.14
CA ILE A 210 12.67 -9.75 10.70
C ILE A 210 11.59 -10.77 10.33
N SER A 211 11.49 -11.87 11.07
CA SER A 211 10.52 -12.94 10.83
C SER A 211 9.09 -12.42 10.90
N TRP A 212 8.78 -11.59 11.91
CA TRP A 212 7.44 -11.02 12.05
C TRP A 212 7.02 -10.23 10.80
N MET A 213 7.88 -9.34 10.32
CA MET A 213 7.56 -8.52 9.17
C MET A 213 7.60 -9.29 7.84
N TYR A 214 8.60 -10.16 7.66
CA TYR A 214 8.69 -11.00 6.47
C TYR A 214 7.51 -11.96 6.36
N ALA A 215 7.06 -12.56 7.46
CA ALA A 215 5.86 -13.40 7.48
C ALA A 215 4.59 -12.62 7.09
N ALA A 216 4.46 -11.36 7.50
CA ALA A 216 3.34 -10.50 7.12
C ALA A 216 3.32 -10.26 5.60
N ASP A 217 4.44 -9.80 5.01
CA ASP A 217 4.54 -9.57 3.57
C ASP A 217 4.36 -10.88 2.78
N GLN A 218 4.89 -12.02 3.27
CA GLN A 218 4.66 -13.33 2.64
C GLN A 218 3.19 -13.77 2.70
N SER A 219 2.49 -13.47 3.80
CA SER A 219 1.07 -13.75 3.93
C SER A 219 0.28 -12.95 2.90
N TYR A 220 0.51 -11.64 2.81
CA TYR A 220 -0.16 -10.79 1.83
C TYR A 220 0.18 -11.16 0.38
N ARG A 221 1.44 -11.51 0.09
CA ARG A 221 1.86 -12.05 -1.21
C ARG A 221 1.06 -13.30 -1.61
N ARG A 222 0.98 -14.30 -0.71
CA ARG A 222 0.27 -15.56 -0.96
C ARG A 222 -1.23 -15.34 -1.14
N ILE A 223 -1.82 -14.52 -0.29
CA ILE A 223 -3.26 -14.18 -0.31
C ILE A 223 -3.62 -13.40 -1.57
N ALA A 224 -2.83 -12.39 -1.93
CA ALA A 224 -3.04 -11.57 -3.12
C ALA A 224 -3.07 -12.43 -4.39
N ARG A 225 -2.09 -13.34 -4.54
CA ARG A 225 -2.05 -14.30 -5.64
C ARG A 225 -3.29 -15.22 -5.65
N ALA A 226 -3.60 -15.85 -4.52
CA ALA A 226 -4.70 -16.80 -4.44
C ALA A 226 -6.07 -16.17 -4.74
N LEU A 227 -6.32 -14.94 -4.26
CA LEU A 227 -7.56 -14.22 -4.58
C LEU A 227 -7.66 -13.91 -6.08
N TYR A 228 -6.56 -13.48 -6.70
CA TYR A 228 -6.55 -13.19 -8.13
C TYR A 228 -6.74 -14.46 -8.97
N GLU A 229 -6.00 -15.53 -8.67
CA GLU A 229 -6.10 -16.83 -9.34
C GLU A 229 -7.50 -17.43 -9.18
N GLN A 230 -8.09 -17.40 -7.99
CA GLN A 230 -9.46 -17.87 -7.74
C GLN A 230 -10.49 -17.10 -8.57
N ALA A 231 -10.41 -15.76 -8.63
CA ALA A 231 -11.31 -14.96 -9.45
C ALA A 231 -11.20 -15.33 -10.94
N GLN A 232 -9.99 -15.56 -11.44
CA GLN A 232 -9.77 -16.03 -12.82
C GLN A 232 -10.37 -17.42 -13.06
N GLU A 233 -10.22 -18.35 -12.12
CA GLU A 233 -10.80 -19.70 -12.19
C GLU A 233 -12.33 -19.67 -12.21
N ASP A 234 -12.93 -18.78 -11.43
CA ASP A 234 -14.38 -18.59 -11.38
C ASP A 234 -14.93 -17.83 -12.60
N GLY A 235 -14.06 -17.30 -13.46
CA GLY A 235 -14.44 -16.49 -14.62
C GLY A 235 -14.91 -15.08 -14.25
N GLU A 236 -14.60 -14.64 -13.03
CA GLU A 236 -14.93 -13.32 -12.52
C GLU A 236 -13.81 -12.31 -12.87
N PRO A 237 -14.12 -11.17 -13.48
CA PRO A 237 -13.12 -10.14 -13.73
C PRO A 237 -12.63 -9.55 -12.40
N VAL A 238 -11.38 -9.09 -12.37
CA VAL A 238 -10.85 -8.25 -11.29
C VAL A 238 -10.55 -6.87 -11.88
N ASP A 239 -11.50 -5.93 -11.77
CA ASP A 239 -11.31 -4.58 -12.31
C ASP A 239 -10.25 -3.77 -11.55
N VAL A 240 -10.18 -3.97 -10.22
CA VAL A 240 -9.25 -3.28 -9.32
C VAL A 240 -8.58 -4.30 -8.41
N PHE A 241 -7.25 -4.38 -8.47
CA PHE A 241 -6.45 -5.23 -7.63
C PHE A 241 -5.47 -4.37 -6.83
N THR A 242 -5.57 -4.40 -5.51
CA THR A 242 -4.73 -3.62 -4.61
C THR A 242 -3.99 -4.54 -3.67
N VAL A 243 -2.68 -4.34 -3.54
CA VAL A 243 -1.87 -4.97 -2.50
C VAL A 243 -0.92 -3.95 -1.89
N TYR A 244 -0.71 -4.02 -0.58
CA TYR A 244 0.22 -3.17 0.15
C TYR A 244 1.26 -4.00 0.91
N PHE A 245 2.51 -3.57 0.87
CA PHE A 245 3.63 -4.18 1.58
C PHE A 245 4.29 -3.15 2.49
N ARG A 246 4.51 -3.55 3.74
CA ARG A 246 5.02 -2.68 4.80
C ARG A 246 6.49 -2.93 5.11
N GLY A 247 7.03 -4.05 4.66
CA GLY A 247 8.27 -4.58 5.22
C GLY A 247 9.47 -3.66 5.12
N LEU A 248 9.58 -2.92 4.01
CA LEU A 248 10.69 -2.02 3.78
C LEU A 248 10.80 -0.90 4.84
N ASP A 249 9.69 -0.28 5.25
CA ASP A 249 9.68 0.73 6.32
C ASP A 249 10.13 0.13 7.66
N VAL A 250 9.55 -1.01 8.03
CA VAL A 250 9.77 -1.60 9.35
C VAL A 250 11.22 -2.08 9.50
N VAL A 251 11.77 -2.74 8.48
CA VAL A 251 13.18 -3.12 8.53
C VAL A 251 14.10 -1.91 8.48
N SER A 252 13.70 -0.83 7.79
CA SER A 252 14.47 0.41 7.75
C SER A 252 14.54 1.06 9.12
N HIS A 253 13.44 1.17 9.88
CA HIS A 253 13.47 1.67 11.26
C HIS A 253 14.41 0.88 12.15
N ARG A 254 14.38 -0.46 12.05
CA ARG A 254 15.13 -1.33 12.95
C ARG A 254 16.62 -1.42 12.60
N PHE A 255 16.95 -1.46 11.31
CA PHE A 255 18.29 -1.84 10.82
C PHE A 255 19.04 -0.73 10.08
N TRP A 256 18.52 0.50 10.04
CA TRP A 256 19.21 1.62 9.37
C TRP A 256 20.66 1.81 9.83
N GLY A 257 20.90 1.66 11.13
CA GLY A 257 22.24 1.82 11.71
C GLY A 257 23.25 0.80 11.18
N ALA A 258 22.81 -0.43 10.89
CA ALA A 258 23.65 -1.47 10.32
C ALA A 258 23.93 -1.20 8.82
N PHE A 259 22.91 -0.74 8.08
CA PHE A 259 23.03 -0.38 6.66
C PHE A 259 23.89 0.87 6.42
N LYS A 260 23.72 1.92 7.24
CA LYS A 260 24.44 3.20 7.13
C LYS A 260 25.09 3.60 8.45
N PRO A 261 26.12 2.86 8.89
CA PRO A 261 26.78 3.14 10.16
C PRO A 261 27.37 4.56 10.17
N GLY A 262 27.10 5.31 11.24
CA GLY A 262 27.57 6.68 11.42
C GLY A 262 26.67 7.77 10.81
N GLN A 263 25.72 7.43 9.93
CA GLN A 263 24.74 8.40 9.44
C GLN A 263 23.86 8.90 10.59
N GLY A 264 23.70 10.23 10.68
CA GLY A 264 22.95 10.87 11.77
C GLY A 264 23.52 10.68 13.17
N GLY A 265 24.74 10.16 13.30
CA GLY A 265 25.40 9.91 14.59
C GLY A 265 24.95 8.63 15.31
N VAL A 266 24.25 7.71 14.63
CA VAL A 266 24.00 6.36 15.15
C VAL A 266 25.27 5.54 15.07
N LYS A 267 25.52 4.76 16.11
CA LYS A 267 26.53 3.70 16.07
C LYS A 267 25.80 2.36 16.04
N ALA A 268 26.09 1.54 15.03
CA ALA A 268 25.84 0.10 15.08
C ALA A 268 27.11 -0.59 15.55
N GLN A 269 26.96 -1.73 16.22
CA GLN A 269 28.06 -2.60 16.59
C GLN A 269 28.57 -3.38 15.36
N ASP A 270 29.84 -3.76 15.36
CA ASP A 270 30.46 -4.45 14.21
C ASP A 270 29.70 -5.75 13.83
N TRP A 271 29.18 -6.47 14.82
CA TRP A 271 28.38 -7.68 14.57
C TRP A 271 27.02 -7.38 13.93
N GLU A 272 26.37 -6.25 14.28
CA GLU A 272 25.11 -5.82 13.65
C GLU A 272 25.36 -5.47 12.18
N ILE A 273 26.44 -4.76 11.90
CA ILE A 273 26.86 -4.41 10.53
C ILE A 273 27.17 -5.68 9.74
N GLY A 274 27.91 -6.62 10.34
CA GLY A 274 28.28 -7.88 9.69
C GLY A 274 27.07 -8.75 9.34
N MET A 275 26.09 -8.87 10.24
CA MET A 275 24.92 -9.73 10.01
C MET A 275 23.82 -9.07 9.19
N PHE A 276 23.60 -7.76 9.37
CA PHE A 276 22.40 -7.06 8.86
C PHE A 276 22.70 -5.90 7.91
N GLY A 277 23.96 -5.66 7.55
CA GLY A 277 24.36 -4.53 6.69
C GLY A 277 23.71 -4.56 5.30
N GLU A 278 23.49 -5.74 4.73
CA GLU A 278 22.81 -5.93 3.44
C GLU A 278 21.30 -6.17 3.57
N LEU A 279 20.74 -6.16 4.79
CA LEU A 279 19.34 -6.49 5.02
C LEU A 279 18.39 -5.59 4.22
N ILE A 280 18.59 -4.26 4.30
CA ILE A 280 17.73 -3.28 3.61
C ILE A 280 17.85 -3.40 2.08
N PRO A 281 19.07 -3.43 1.47
CA PRO A 281 19.23 -3.74 0.05
C PRO A 281 18.57 -5.06 -0.38
N SER A 282 18.75 -6.15 0.38
CA SER A 282 18.11 -7.44 0.10
C SER A 282 16.59 -7.36 0.20
N TYR A 283 16.04 -6.51 1.08
CA TYR A 283 14.60 -6.28 1.17
C TYR A 283 14.07 -5.49 -0.04
N MET A 284 14.85 -4.53 -0.58
CA MET A 284 14.50 -3.83 -1.82
C MET A 284 14.46 -4.80 -3.02
N GLU A 285 15.41 -5.75 -3.10
CA GLU A 285 15.35 -6.83 -4.11
C GLU A 285 14.10 -7.70 -3.94
N TYR A 286 13.77 -8.07 -2.69
CA TYR A 286 12.55 -8.83 -2.41
C TYR A 286 11.29 -8.07 -2.83
N VAL A 287 11.22 -6.75 -2.58
CA VAL A 287 10.12 -5.91 -3.08
C VAL A 287 10.07 -5.90 -4.62
N ASP A 288 11.22 -5.87 -5.31
CA ASP A 288 11.27 -5.98 -6.77
C ASP A 288 10.73 -7.33 -7.27
N GLU A 289 11.07 -8.44 -6.58
CA GLU A 289 10.50 -9.77 -6.86
C GLU A 289 8.98 -9.78 -6.70
N LEU A 290 8.45 -9.17 -5.63
CA LEU A 290 7.01 -9.06 -5.41
C LEU A 290 6.32 -8.31 -6.55
N ILE A 291 6.88 -7.17 -6.98
CA ILE A 291 6.40 -6.41 -8.14
C ILE A 291 6.38 -7.30 -9.38
N GLY A 292 7.47 -8.01 -9.65
CA GLY A 292 7.60 -8.91 -10.79
C GLY A 292 6.54 -10.01 -10.80
N GLU A 293 6.29 -10.64 -9.65
CA GLU A 293 5.27 -11.68 -9.51
C GLU A 293 3.86 -11.14 -9.75
N ILE A 294 3.51 -10.03 -9.11
CA ILE A 294 2.18 -9.42 -9.24
C ILE A 294 1.90 -9.08 -10.70
N VAL A 295 2.85 -8.44 -11.37
CA VAL A 295 2.73 -8.09 -12.80
C VAL A 295 2.63 -9.35 -13.68
N ALA A 296 3.24 -10.46 -13.28
CA ALA A 296 3.25 -11.68 -14.08
C ALA A 296 1.93 -12.48 -14.03
N TYR A 297 1.24 -12.52 -12.88
CA TYR A 297 -0.02 -13.26 -12.74
C TYR A 297 -1.28 -12.42 -13.01
N THR A 298 -1.17 -11.10 -13.08
CA THR A 298 -2.29 -10.19 -13.40
C THR A 298 -2.55 -10.11 -14.92
N ASP A 299 -3.70 -9.56 -15.34
CA ASP A 299 -4.06 -9.42 -16.76
C ASP A 299 -2.94 -8.64 -17.48
N PRO A 300 -2.36 -9.13 -18.60
CA PRO A 300 -1.30 -8.42 -19.32
C PRO A 300 -1.68 -7.03 -19.82
N ARG A 301 -2.96 -6.70 -19.88
CA ARG A 301 -3.50 -5.37 -20.21
C ARG A 301 -3.60 -4.46 -18.99
N SER A 302 -3.33 -4.96 -17.79
CA SER A 302 -3.46 -4.19 -16.55
C SER A 302 -2.62 -2.92 -16.59
N ARG A 303 -3.17 -1.86 -15.99
CA ARG A 303 -2.45 -0.64 -15.68
C ARG A 303 -1.89 -0.78 -14.28
N ILE A 304 -0.58 -0.80 -14.19
CA ILE A 304 0.17 -0.92 -12.95
C ILE A 304 0.39 0.49 -12.41
N LEU A 305 0.05 0.72 -11.15
CA LEU A 305 0.33 1.92 -10.37
C LEU A 305 1.07 1.49 -9.11
N ILE A 306 2.29 1.98 -8.91
CA ILE A 306 3.08 1.75 -7.71
C ILE A 306 3.25 3.10 -7.03
N CYS A 307 2.99 3.16 -5.73
CA CYS A 307 3.22 4.37 -4.96
C CYS A 307 3.77 4.07 -3.56
N SER A 308 4.41 5.08 -2.98
CA SER A 308 4.83 5.10 -1.58
C SER A 308 4.32 6.35 -0.90
N ASP A 309 3.99 6.25 0.38
CA ASP A 309 3.54 7.37 1.20
C ASP A 309 4.66 8.36 1.51
N HIS A 310 5.88 7.87 1.69
CA HIS A 310 7.05 8.67 2.01
C HIS A 310 8.35 7.93 1.64
N GLY A 311 9.49 8.58 1.81
CA GLY A 311 10.80 7.97 1.70
C GLY A 311 11.42 7.67 3.06
N PHE A 312 12.71 7.35 3.07
CA PHE A 312 13.45 7.12 4.31
C PHE A 312 14.81 7.81 4.30
N PHE A 313 15.05 8.71 5.25
CA PHE A 313 16.40 9.29 5.44
C PHE A 313 17.16 8.58 6.58
N GLY A 314 16.41 7.87 7.42
CA GLY A 314 16.88 7.18 8.60
C GLY A 314 17.26 8.14 9.72
N ASN A 315 18.23 7.74 10.52
CA ASN A 315 18.55 8.48 11.73
C ASN A 315 19.14 9.85 11.40
N ARG A 316 18.60 10.90 12.02
CA ARG A 316 19.07 12.29 11.88
C ARG A 316 19.16 12.95 13.26
N ARG A 317 20.15 13.82 13.47
CA ARG A 317 20.16 14.71 14.65
C ARG A 317 19.21 15.87 14.43
N THR A 318 18.32 16.07 15.38
CA THR A 318 17.38 17.19 15.46
C THR A 318 17.70 18.05 16.70
N PRO A 319 17.17 19.28 16.79
CA PRO A 319 17.29 20.08 18.01
C PRO A 319 16.72 19.41 19.27
N ARG A 320 15.80 18.44 19.12
CA ARG A 320 15.18 17.68 20.22
C ARG A 320 15.89 16.36 20.56
N GLY A 321 17.01 16.07 19.89
CA GLY A 321 17.73 14.79 20.02
C GLY A 321 17.77 14.02 18.71
N GLN A 322 17.94 12.71 18.79
CA GLN A 322 17.93 11.85 17.61
C GLN A 322 16.50 11.63 17.11
N ALA A 323 16.29 11.77 15.81
CA ALA A 323 15.04 11.46 15.15
C ALA A 323 14.65 9.99 15.37
N ARG A 324 13.35 9.74 15.53
CA ARG A 324 12.72 8.43 15.67
C ARG A 324 11.36 8.45 14.99
N GLY A 325 10.84 7.29 14.59
CA GLY A 325 9.56 7.18 13.90
C GLY A 325 9.51 8.12 12.69
N VAL A 326 8.46 8.95 12.60
CA VAL A 326 8.27 9.92 11.50
C VAL A 326 9.47 10.85 11.28
N GLY A 327 10.25 11.15 12.31
CA GLY A 327 11.44 11.98 12.15
C GLY A 327 12.54 11.36 11.27
N MET A 328 12.45 10.05 10.99
CA MET A 328 13.38 9.29 10.14
C MET A 328 12.93 9.21 8.67
N HIS A 329 11.69 9.61 8.38
CA HIS A 329 11.11 9.58 7.05
C HIS A 329 11.67 10.73 6.18
N ASP A 330 11.76 10.47 4.89
CA ASP A 330 11.95 11.50 3.87
C ASP A 330 10.58 11.89 3.29
N GLN A 331 10.43 13.12 2.79
CA GLN A 331 9.13 13.62 2.33
C GLN A 331 8.80 13.24 0.88
N GLU A 332 9.67 12.49 0.21
CA GLU A 332 9.48 12.05 -1.17
C GLU A 332 9.40 10.53 -1.19
N GLY A 333 8.25 9.99 -1.59
CA GLY A 333 8.09 8.59 -1.97
C GLY A 333 8.29 8.40 -3.48
N ILE A 334 7.96 7.21 -3.97
CA ILE A 334 7.94 6.92 -5.41
C ILE A 334 6.53 6.94 -6.00
N LEU A 335 6.45 7.26 -7.29
CA LEU A 335 5.32 6.96 -8.16
C LEU A 335 5.80 6.30 -9.45
N VAL A 336 5.21 5.16 -9.80
CA VAL A 336 5.41 4.48 -11.08
C VAL A 336 4.07 4.13 -11.69
N ALA A 337 3.89 4.40 -12.98
CA ALA A 337 2.71 3.98 -13.72
C ALA A 337 3.11 3.29 -15.02
N ALA A 338 2.49 2.17 -15.38
CA ALA A 338 2.77 1.50 -16.65
C ALA A 338 1.52 0.77 -17.17
N GLY A 339 1.35 0.73 -18.49
CA GLY A 339 0.25 -0.01 -19.13
C GLY A 339 -0.49 0.80 -20.19
N PRO A 340 -1.63 0.30 -20.70
CA PRO A 340 -2.43 0.99 -21.71
C PRO A 340 -2.88 2.39 -21.25
N GLY A 341 -2.78 3.39 -22.12
CA GLY A 341 -3.17 4.76 -21.82
C GLY A 341 -2.14 5.57 -21.00
N ILE A 342 -1.06 4.94 -20.55
CA ILE A 342 0.05 5.57 -19.82
C ILE A 342 1.20 5.89 -20.78
N ARG A 343 1.89 7.01 -20.58
CA ARG A 343 3.10 7.38 -21.32
C ARG A 343 4.22 6.36 -21.08
N LYS A 344 5.15 6.28 -22.05
CA LYS A 344 6.26 5.32 -22.02
C LYS A 344 7.59 6.02 -21.91
N GLY A 345 8.47 5.51 -21.05
CA GLY A 345 9.83 6.01 -20.83
C GLY A 345 9.88 7.47 -20.40
N ALA A 346 8.89 7.93 -19.63
CA ALA A 346 8.80 9.32 -19.18
C ALA A 346 9.19 9.46 -17.71
N ILE A 347 9.85 10.58 -17.40
CA ILE A 347 10.06 11.04 -16.03
C ILE A 347 9.22 12.31 -15.87
N LEU A 348 8.44 12.41 -14.80
CA LEU A 348 7.69 13.62 -14.46
C LEU A 348 8.36 14.34 -13.30
N ASP A 349 8.42 15.66 -13.40
CA ASP A 349 8.85 16.51 -12.29
C ASP A 349 7.69 16.63 -11.28
N PRO A 350 7.95 16.58 -9.96
CA PRO A 350 6.92 16.59 -8.90
C PRO A 350 6.25 17.95 -8.69
N VAL A 351 6.47 18.93 -9.58
CA VAL A 351 6.16 20.34 -9.33
C VAL A 351 4.65 20.61 -9.19
N ASP A 352 3.80 19.70 -9.69
CA ASP A 352 2.36 19.92 -9.80
C ASP A 352 1.51 18.79 -9.17
N PHE A 353 2.08 17.87 -8.38
CA PHE A 353 1.30 16.82 -7.70
C PHE A 353 1.95 16.28 -6.41
N ASP A 354 1.13 15.68 -5.56
CA ASP A 354 1.49 15.02 -4.30
C ASP A 354 0.59 13.79 -4.03
N VAL A 355 0.67 13.23 -2.83
CA VAL A 355 -0.15 12.07 -2.40
C VAL A 355 -1.68 12.26 -2.50
N HIS A 356 -2.21 13.49 -2.55
CA HIS A 356 -3.65 13.73 -2.74
C HIS A 356 -4.10 13.35 -4.15
N ASP A 357 -3.21 13.39 -5.13
CA ASP A 357 -3.53 13.24 -6.55
C ASP A 357 -3.66 11.77 -6.99
N ILE A 358 -3.32 10.83 -6.11
CA ILE A 358 -3.36 9.39 -6.41
C ILE A 358 -4.79 8.88 -6.60
N THR A 359 -5.72 9.17 -5.70
CA THR A 359 -7.12 8.73 -5.86
C THR A 359 -7.80 9.36 -7.09
N PRO A 360 -7.74 10.68 -7.33
CA PRO A 360 -8.21 11.29 -8.57
C PRO A 360 -7.63 10.63 -9.83
N THR A 361 -6.34 10.28 -9.79
CA THR A 361 -5.67 9.56 -10.89
C THR A 361 -6.24 8.15 -11.08
N ILE A 362 -6.48 7.40 -10.00
CA ILE A 362 -7.11 6.07 -10.03
C ILE A 362 -8.53 6.16 -10.61
N LEU A 363 -9.31 7.17 -10.23
CA LEU A 363 -10.65 7.40 -10.77
C LEU A 363 -10.60 7.71 -12.26
N ALA A 364 -9.70 8.61 -12.68
CA ALA A 364 -9.50 8.92 -14.09
C ALA A 364 -9.12 7.66 -14.88
N LEU A 365 -8.20 6.85 -14.35
CA LEU A 365 -7.85 5.54 -14.89
C LEU A 365 -9.07 4.60 -15.00
N ALA A 366 -10.01 4.63 -14.06
CA ALA A 366 -11.23 3.83 -14.13
C ALA A 366 -12.29 4.39 -15.11
N GLY A 367 -12.02 5.54 -15.73
CA GLY A 367 -12.95 6.26 -16.59
C GLY A 367 -14.00 7.06 -15.83
N LEU A 368 -13.71 7.45 -14.58
CA LEU A 368 -14.55 8.27 -13.74
C LEU A 368 -13.93 9.67 -13.59
N PRO A 369 -14.71 10.76 -13.69
CA PRO A 369 -14.19 12.09 -13.42
C PRO A 369 -13.82 12.24 -11.93
N PRO A 370 -12.71 12.89 -11.58
CA PRO A 370 -12.48 13.32 -10.20
C PRO A 370 -13.65 14.17 -9.70
N ALA A 371 -14.04 13.99 -8.44
CA ALA A 371 -15.12 14.79 -7.85
C ALA A 371 -14.63 16.20 -7.48
N ALA A 372 -15.52 17.19 -7.59
CA ALA A 372 -15.21 18.59 -7.34
C ALA A 372 -14.85 18.89 -5.87
N ASP A 373 -15.22 18.02 -4.94
CA ASP A 373 -14.94 18.14 -3.51
C ASP A 373 -13.61 17.50 -3.07
N MET A 374 -12.91 16.82 -3.98
CA MET A 374 -11.57 16.26 -3.76
C MET A 374 -10.52 17.37 -3.65
N ASP A 375 -9.55 17.17 -2.76
CA ASP A 375 -8.47 18.14 -2.57
C ASP A 375 -7.35 17.97 -3.61
N GLY A 376 -7.20 16.76 -4.17
CA GLY A 376 -6.27 16.46 -5.27
C GLY A 376 -6.93 16.47 -6.65
N GLU A 377 -6.10 16.49 -7.68
CA GLU A 377 -6.44 16.43 -9.10
C GLU A 377 -5.82 15.19 -9.77
N ALA A 378 -6.33 14.78 -10.93
CA ALA A 378 -5.71 13.67 -11.65
C ALA A 378 -4.36 14.10 -12.24
N ILE A 379 -3.32 13.27 -12.09
CA ILE A 379 -1.97 13.52 -12.62
C ILE A 379 -1.98 13.31 -14.14
N VAL A 380 -2.47 14.31 -14.87
CA VAL A 380 -2.63 14.28 -16.33
C VAL A 380 -1.32 14.02 -17.08
N GLY A 381 -0.18 14.31 -16.44
CA GLY A 381 1.16 14.04 -16.97
C GLY A 381 1.45 12.56 -17.18
N LEU A 382 0.72 11.65 -16.52
CA LEU A 382 0.86 10.20 -16.67
C LEU A 382 0.28 9.67 -17.98
N PHE A 383 -0.78 10.31 -18.50
CA PHE A 383 -1.57 9.78 -19.61
C PHE A 383 -0.95 10.09 -20.97
N ASP A 384 -1.04 9.13 -21.89
CA ASP A 384 -0.72 9.40 -23.29
C ASP A 384 -1.76 10.35 -23.93
N ASN A 385 -1.41 10.93 -25.07
CA ASN A 385 -2.27 11.92 -25.74
C ASN A 385 -3.66 11.36 -26.12
N GLY A 386 -3.76 10.06 -26.41
CA GLY A 386 -5.02 9.42 -26.79
C GLY A 386 -5.94 9.25 -25.60
N TYR A 387 -5.41 8.74 -24.49
CA TYR A 387 -6.17 8.55 -23.25
C TYR A 387 -6.54 9.90 -22.63
N ARG A 388 -5.62 10.86 -22.62
CA ARG A 388 -5.88 12.23 -22.16
C ARG A 388 -7.03 12.88 -22.93
N GLY A 389 -6.99 12.82 -24.26
CA GLY A 389 -8.07 13.40 -25.08
C GLY A 389 -9.43 12.73 -24.83
N TRP A 390 -9.43 11.42 -24.53
CA TRP A 390 -10.65 10.73 -24.12
C TRP A 390 -11.15 11.16 -22.74
N LEU A 391 -10.26 11.28 -21.74
CA LEU A 391 -10.63 11.79 -20.41
C LEU A 391 -11.23 13.20 -20.50
N GLU A 392 -10.61 14.09 -21.25
CA GLU A 392 -11.11 15.46 -21.48
C GLU A 392 -12.53 15.45 -22.11
N SER A 393 -12.87 14.42 -22.88
CA SER A 393 -14.23 14.24 -23.43
C SER A 393 -15.26 13.76 -22.39
N LEU A 394 -14.82 13.07 -21.34
CA LEU A 394 -15.67 12.58 -20.24
C LEU A 394 -15.92 13.64 -19.15
N VAL A 395 -14.96 14.53 -18.92
CA VAL A 395 -15.00 15.57 -17.85
C VAL A 395 -16.04 16.67 -18.12
N GLN A 396 -16.90 16.52 -19.13
CA GLN A 396 -18.07 17.38 -19.30
C GLN A 396 -19.16 17.13 -18.25
N ASP A 397 -19.13 15.98 -17.59
CA ASP A 397 -20.00 15.66 -16.45
C ASP A 397 -19.29 16.03 -15.13
N THR A 398 -19.76 17.09 -14.48
CA THR A 398 -19.25 17.48 -13.15
C THR A 398 -19.87 16.57 -12.08
N VAL A 399 -19.02 15.84 -11.34
CA VAL A 399 -19.44 15.12 -10.13
C VAL A 399 -19.11 15.99 -8.92
N ASP A 400 -20.13 16.44 -8.19
CA ASP A 400 -19.92 17.27 -7.00
C ASP A 400 -19.22 16.49 -5.88
N SER A 401 -19.68 15.26 -5.63
CA SER A 401 -19.13 14.35 -4.60
C SER A 401 -19.59 12.90 -4.84
N TYR A 402 -18.73 11.94 -4.50
CA TYR A 402 -19.07 10.51 -4.52
C TYR A 402 -19.71 9.99 -3.23
N GLU A 403 -19.81 10.81 -2.17
CA GLU A 403 -20.37 10.37 -0.88
C GLU A 403 -21.78 9.77 -1.01
N SER A 404 -22.60 10.30 -1.92
CA SER A 404 -24.00 9.89 -2.08
C SER A 404 -24.20 8.48 -2.65
N ILE A 405 -23.20 7.92 -3.34
CA ILE A 405 -23.29 6.58 -3.94
C ILE A 405 -22.67 5.49 -3.08
N VAL A 406 -21.84 5.87 -2.10
CA VAL A 406 -21.17 4.92 -1.21
C VAL A 406 -22.13 4.56 -0.07
N PRO A 407 -22.31 3.26 0.27
CA PRO A 407 -23.13 2.86 1.40
C PRO A 407 -22.70 3.53 2.70
N GLU A 408 -23.64 3.77 3.62
CA GLU A 408 -23.30 4.24 4.97
C GLU A 408 -22.29 3.29 5.61
N ARG A 409 -21.20 3.85 6.15
CA ARG A 409 -20.18 3.07 6.84
C ARG A 409 -20.78 2.48 8.11
N GLY A 410 -20.72 1.16 8.23
CA GLY A 410 -21.17 0.43 9.40
C GLY A 410 -20.39 0.80 10.66
N ALA A 411 -21.02 0.58 11.83
CA ALA A 411 -20.39 0.83 13.12
C ALA A 411 -19.17 -0.08 13.35
N THR A 412 -18.25 0.44 14.17
CA THR A 412 -16.98 -0.13 14.63
C THR A 412 -17.00 -1.64 14.86
N GLY A 413 -16.07 -2.36 14.24
CA GLY A 413 -15.63 -3.67 14.73
C GLY A 413 -14.97 -3.50 16.09
N VAL A 414 -15.23 -4.43 17.02
CA VAL A 414 -14.51 -4.49 18.29
C VAL A 414 -13.17 -5.16 18.01
N THR A 415 -12.08 -4.46 18.29
CA THR A 415 -10.73 -5.03 18.26
C THR A 415 -10.62 -6.14 19.30
N ASP A 416 -10.03 -7.27 18.91
CA ASP A 416 -9.63 -8.29 19.89
C ASP A 416 -8.57 -7.66 20.84
N PRO A 417 -8.79 -7.64 22.17
CA PRO A 417 -7.88 -6.99 23.11
C PRO A 417 -6.44 -7.50 23.06
N GLU A 418 -6.23 -8.77 22.72
CA GLU A 418 -4.88 -9.35 22.60
C GLU A 418 -4.18 -8.85 21.33
N ILE A 419 -4.92 -8.77 20.22
CA ILE A 419 -4.42 -8.24 18.95
C ILE A 419 -4.11 -6.74 19.08
N GLU A 420 -4.97 -6.00 19.78
CA GLU A 420 -4.73 -4.58 20.07
C GLU A 420 -3.49 -4.37 20.94
N ALA A 421 -3.29 -5.21 21.97
CA ALA A 421 -2.09 -5.16 22.80
C ALA A 421 -0.82 -5.44 21.99
N GLU A 422 -0.84 -6.47 21.13
CA GLU A 422 0.25 -6.82 20.22
C GLU A 422 0.59 -5.65 19.28
N ALA A 423 -0.42 -5.06 18.64
CA ALA A 423 -0.23 -3.94 17.73
C ALA A 423 0.33 -2.70 18.43
N LEU A 424 -0.16 -2.37 19.64
CA LEU A 424 0.38 -1.28 20.45
C LEU A 424 1.84 -1.51 20.86
N GLU A 425 2.21 -2.74 21.23
CA GLU A 425 3.59 -3.10 21.55
C GLU A 425 4.52 -2.87 20.35
N LYS A 426 4.12 -3.34 19.16
CA LYS A 426 4.90 -3.16 17.94
C LYS A 426 5.03 -1.68 17.54
N LEU A 427 3.96 -0.90 17.65
CA LEU A 427 4.02 0.55 17.37
C LEU A 427 4.96 1.29 18.34
N LYS A 428 4.98 0.91 19.62
CA LYS A 428 5.94 1.46 20.61
C LYS A 428 7.38 1.09 20.27
N ALA A 429 7.62 -0.17 19.91
CA ALA A 429 8.97 -0.65 19.57
C ALA A 429 9.57 0.10 18.37
N LEU A 430 8.73 0.48 17.40
CA LEU A 430 9.11 1.27 16.22
C LEU A 430 9.23 2.79 16.52
N GLY A 431 8.85 3.23 17.71
CA GLY A 431 8.89 4.64 18.09
C GLY A 431 7.81 5.49 17.44
N TYR A 432 6.72 4.87 16.97
CA TYR A 432 5.57 5.58 16.40
C TYR A 432 4.65 6.21 17.46
N ILE A 433 4.65 5.63 18.65
CA ILE A 433 3.90 6.09 19.83
C ILE A 433 4.77 5.98 21.09
N GLU A 434 4.45 6.77 22.13
CA GLU A 434 5.16 6.80 23.42
C GLU A 434 4.66 5.74 24.43
#